data_AF-A0A7S1TR46-F1
#
_entry.id   AF-A0A7S1TR46-F1
#
_cell.length_a   1.000
_cell.length_b   1.000
_cell.length_c   1.000
_cell.angle_alpha   90.00
_cell.angle_beta   90.00
_cell.angle_gamma   90.00
#
_symmetry.space_group_name_H-M   'P 1'
#
loop_
_entity.id
_entity.type
_entity.pdbx_description
1 polymer ?
#
loop_
_entity_poly.entity_id
_entity_poly.type
_entity_poly.pdbx_seq_one_letter_code
_entity_poly.pdbx_strand_id
1 'polypeptide(L)'
;GQKDGLLERNVELQGKMGELRGSRKRREAASAATASAIAGNAPEKSAAGVAPAGQPEGSRASQQESEKAYAEALANIMALKAKLKRHQREKEQYMYDLQARLDDKELRVRDIYASFGEFKREIMSGAQNSRTGKAIPRGVIGRFEVEEQAKDKEMESVRLKNIDFRMRLKKVEASLRAKEQLAEGLHLIDFEQLKIENQTLNEKIEDRNEELNKLRKKNTHTVQILTHLKEKLQFVQAENEVQSEELRKLDSSLAHERDRLSRHKHDREALRAENARLRQQEGFANSDLLVQDYGQRQQQLDAMRRQVRESRKQYRVLEQGLRESQQMMQAYATGDGMMPMDPLEPTARGQMVSPGGMM
;
A
#
# COMPACT_ATOMS: atom_id res chain seq x y z
N GLY A 1 62.71 -40.60 0.15
CA GLY A 1 63.43 -40.11 1.35
C GLY A 1 63.91 -38.67 1.17
N GLN A 2 65.18 -38.45 0.84
CA GLN A 2 65.74 -37.08 0.70
C GLN A 2 65.38 -36.37 -0.61
N LYS A 3 65.15 -37.10 -1.70
CA LYS A 3 64.73 -36.51 -3.00
C LYS A 3 63.30 -35.95 -2.95
N ASP A 4 62.40 -36.61 -2.23
CA ASP A 4 61.00 -36.19 -2.09
C ASP A 4 60.90 -34.88 -1.29
N GLY A 5 61.67 -34.75 -0.20
CA GLY A 5 61.72 -33.51 0.58
C GLY A 5 62.38 -32.31 -0.14
N LEU A 6 63.22 -32.54 -1.14
CA LEU A 6 63.77 -31.48 -1.99
C LEU A 6 62.77 -31.01 -3.04
N LEU A 7 61.98 -31.93 -3.61
CA LEU A 7 60.89 -31.60 -4.53
C LEU A 7 59.80 -30.80 -3.81
N GLU A 8 59.42 -31.22 -2.60
CA GLU A 8 58.42 -30.53 -1.79
C GLU A 8 58.86 -29.11 -1.40
N ARG A 9 60.13 -28.92 -1.03
CA ARG A 9 60.71 -27.58 -0.80
C ARG A 9 60.79 -26.72 -2.06
N ASN A 10 61.04 -27.32 -3.22
CA ASN A 10 61.08 -26.59 -4.48
C ASN A 10 59.68 -26.10 -4.88
N VAL A 11 58.65 -26.93 -4.71
CA VAL A 11 57.25 -26.56 -4.90
C VAL A 11 56.83 -25.45 -3.94
N GLU A 12 57.23 -25.54 -2.67
CA GLU A 12 56.93 -24.51 -1.66
C GLU A 12 57.64 -23.17 -1.96
N LEU A 13 58.88 -23.21 -2.47
CA LEU A 13 59.62 -22.01 -2.91
C LEU A 13 59.00 -21.40 -4.17
N GLN A 14 58.56 -22.21 -5.13
CA GLN A 14 57.85 -21.74 -6.31
C GLN A 14 56.50 -21.11 -5.94
N GLY A 15 55.78 -21.67 -4.96
CA GLY A 15 54.56 -21.08 -4.39
C GLY A 15 54.82 -19.71 -3.76
N LYS A 16 55.82 -19.61 -2.87
CA LYS A 16 56.23 -18.34 -2.24
C LYS A 16 56.67 -17.27 -3.25
N MET A 17 57.37 -17.68 -4.32
CA MET A 17 57.75 -16.79 -5.42
C MET A 17 56.53 -16.30 -6.22
N GLY A 18 55.53 -17.16 -6.42
CA GLY A 18 54.24 -16.82 -7.01
C GLY A 18 53.47 -15.80 -6.16
N GLU A 19 53.41 -16.01 -4.84
CA GLU A 19 52.77 -15.10 -3.88
C GLU A 19 53.47 -13.75 -3.80
N LEU A 20 54.81 -13.72 -3.83
CA LEU A 20 55.58 -12.47 -3.87
C LEU A 20 55.38 -11.71 -5.19
N ARG A 21 55.31 -12.41 -6.33
CA ARG A 21 54.98 -11.80 -7.63
C ARG A 21 53.55 -11.27 -7.65
N GLY A 22 52.60 -11.99 -7.07
CA GLY A 22 51.21 -11.55 -6.90
C GLY A 22 51.10 -10.33 -5.99
N SER A 23 51.79 -10.34 -4.86
CA SER A 23 51.83 -9.22 -3.90
C SER A 23 52.50 -7.99 -4.50
N ARG A 24 53.54 -8.18 -5.33
CA ARG A 24 54.18 -7.10 -6.08
C ARG A 24 53.26 -6.53 -7.16
N LYS A 25 52.57 -7.37 -7.95
CA LYS A 25 51.56 -6.90 -8.91
C LYS A 25 50.41 -6.14 -8.22
N ARG A 26 49.96 -6.59 -7.04
CA ARG A 26 48.96 -5.88 -6.23
C ARG A 26 49.48 -4.55 -5.68
N ARG A 27 50.74 -4.47 -5.25
CA ARG A 27 51.39 -3.22 -4.84
C ARG A 27 51.62 -2.25 -6.00
N GLU A 28 52.01 -2.75 -7.17
CA GLU A 28 52.17 -1.95 -8.39
C GLU A 28 50.79 -1.47 -8.89
N ALA A 29 49.74 -2.30 -8.84
CA ALA A 29 48.37 -1.90 -9.15
C ALA A 29 47.80 -0.91 -8.14
N ALA A 30 48.08 -1.09 -6.83
CA ALA A 30 47.70 -0.14 -5.80
C ALA A 30 48.44 1.18 -5.97
N SER A 31 49.75 1.16 -6.26
CA SER A 31 50.55 2.36 -6.57
C SER A 31 50.05 3.08 -7.82
N ALA A 32 49.65 2.34 -8.85
CA ALA A 32 49.06 2.91 -10.07
C ALA A 32 47.68 3.51 -9.79
N ALA A 33 46.85 2.85 -8.97
CA ALA A 33 45.56 3.36 -8.54
C ALA A 33 45.70 4.60 -7.64
N THR A 34 46.69 4.66 -6.74
CA THR A 34 46.99 5.84 -5.93
C THR A 34 47.53 6.98 -6.77
N ALA A 35 48.39 6.71 -7.77
CA ALA A 35 48.84 7.73 -8.73
C ALA A 35 47.67 8.27 -9.58
N SER A 36 46.72 7.40 -9.97
CA SER A 36 45.50 7.80 -10.69
C SER A 36 44.52 8.56 -9.79
N ALA A 37 44.45 8.27 -8.49
CA ALA A 37 43.61 8.97 -7.52
C ALA A 37 44.17 10.35 -7.15
N ILE A 38 45.51 10.51 -7.14
CA ILE A 38 46.17 11.80 -6.93
C ILE A 38 46.00 12.71 -8.17
N ALA A 39 45.97 12.15 -9.38
CA ALA A 39 45.66 12.90 -10.60
C ALA A 39 44.17 13.26 -10.73
N GLY A 40 43.27 12.54 -10.05
CA GLY A 40 41.82 12.74 -10.09
C GLY A 40 41.26 13.71 -9.06
N ASN A 41 42.09 14.32 -8.21
CA ASN A 41 41.64 15.20 -7.12
C ASN A 41 42.19 16.63 -7.30
N ALA A 42 41.82 17.28 -8.41
CA ALA A 42 41.84 18.73 -8.54
C ALA A 42 40.44 19.27 -8.18
N PRO A 43 40.31 20.33 -7.36
CA PRO A 43 39.01 20.73 -6.82
C PRO A 43 38.17 21.42 -7.90
N GLU A 44 37.05 20.80 -8.27
CA GLU A 44 35.93 21.47 -8.92
C GLU A 44 35.34 22.52 -7.96
N LYS A 45 35.57 23.81 -8.26
CA LYS A 45 34.72 24.89 -7.75
C LYS A 45 33.81 25.37 -8.88
N SER A 46 32.55 25.02 -8.72
CA SER A 46 31.42 25.61 -9.43
C SER A 46 31.24 27.08 -9.01
N ALA A 47 31.16 27.97 -9.98
CA ALA A 47 30.51 29.27 -9.84
C ALA A 47 29.84 29.62 -11.18
N ALA A 48 28.52 29.45 -11.22
CA ALA A 48 27.68 29.97 -12.28
C ALA A 48 27.56 31.51 -12.14
N GLY A 49 27.78 32.23 -13.22
CA GLY A 49 27.68 33.69 -13.31
C GLY A 49 27.89 34.16 -14.75
N VAL A 50 26.78 34.33 -15.46
CA VAL A 50 26.56 34.61 -16.89
C VAL A 50 27.32 35.82 -17.51
N ALA A 51 28.02 35.54 -18.63
CA ALA A 51 28.24 36.31 -19.90
C ALA A 51 29.08 37.61 -19.95
N PRO A 52 29.57 38.06 -21.15
CA PRO A 52 29.98 37.33 -22.37
C PRO A 52 31.33 37.82 -23.01
N ALA A 53 31.82 37.03 -23.97
CA ALA A 53 32.66 37.41 -25.14
C ALA A 53 34.13 37.87 -24.93
N GLY A 54 35.08 37.05 -25.42
CA GLY A 54 36.47 37.46 -25.70
C GLY A 54 37.47 36.32 -25.97
N GLN A 55 37.76 36.06 -27.26
CA GLN A 55 39.03 35.58 -27.87
C GLN A 55 39.67 34.20 -27.50
N PRO A 56 40.38 33.52 -28.43
CA PRO A 56 40.77 32.10 -28.35
C PRO A 56 42.22 31.85 -27.84
N GLU A 57 42.75 32.64 -26.91
CA GLU A 57 44.17 32.52 -26.49
C GLU A 57 44.42 31.48 -25.37
N GLY A 58 43.37 30.97 -24.73
CA GLY A 58 43.51 30.06 -23.59
C GLY A 58 44.02 28.65 -23.92
N SER A 59 43.72 28.08 -25.09
CA SER A 59 44.01 26.67 -25.39
C SER A 59 45.49 26.38 -25.66
N ARG A 60 46.22 27.35 -26.22
CA ARG A 60 47.64 27.20 -26.58
C ARG A 60 48.55 27.33 -25.36
N ALA A 61 48.18 28.19 -24.41
CA ALA A 61 48.85 28.32 -23.12
C ALA A 61 48.67 27.05 -22.26
N SER A 62 47.45 26.50 -22.20
CA SER A 62 47.18 25.24 -21.49
C SER A 62 47.93 24.05 -22.09
N GLN A 63 48.06 23.98 -23.42
CA GLN A 63 48.85 22.95 -24.09
C GLN A 63 50.35 23.09 -23.77
N GLN A 64 50.90 24.31 -23.83
CA GLN A 64 52.30 24.56 -23.47
C GLN A 64 52.61 24.26 -22.00
N GLU A 65 51.68 24.52 -21.08
CA GLU A 65 51.82 24.15 -19.67
C GLU A 65 51.79 22.62 -19.49
N SER A 66 50.93 21.91 -20.21
CA SER A 66 50.88 20.44 -20.19
C SER A 66 52.15 19.81 -20.79
N GLU A 67 52.71 20.40 -21.85
CA GLU A 67 53.97 19.97 -22.46
C GLU A 67 55.17 20.21 -21.54
N LYS A 68 55.21 21.36 -20.85
CA LYS A 68 56.23 21.65 -19.83
C LYS A 68 56.13 20.68 -18.66
N ALA A 69 54.93 20.44 -18.14
CA ALA A 69 54.72 19.46 -17.07
C ALA A 69 55.12 18.04 -17.49
N TYR A 70 54.84 17.66 -18.74
CA TYR A 70 55.28 16.38 -19.30
C TYR A 70 56.80 16.30 -19.46
N ALA A 71 57.46 17.36 -19.93
CA ALA A 71 58.91 17.44 -20.05
C ALA A 71 59.60 17.38 -18.69
N GLU A 72 59.07 18.07 -17.68
CA GLU A 72 59.54 17.99 -16.30
C GLU A 72 59.34 16.59 -15.71
N ALA A 73 58.18 15.96 -15.94
CA ALA A 73 57.94 14.58 -15.53
C ALA A 73 58.92 13.60 -16.20
N LEU A 74 59.20 13.78 -17.50
CA LEU A 74 60.17 12.97 -18.22
C LEU A 74 61.60 13.17 -17.70
N ALA A 75 61.98 14.42 -17.43
CA ALA A 75 63.28 14.76 -16.84
C ALA A 75 63.42 14.13 -15.44
N ASN A 76 62.36 14.18 -14.62
CA ASN A 76 62.31 13.53 -13.32
C ASN A 76 62.44 12.02 -13.43
N ILE A 77 61.76 11.38 -14.38
CA ILE A 77 61.88 9.94 -14.65
C ILE A 77 63.31 9.59 -15.09
N MET A 78 63.92 10.39 -15.97
CA MET A 78 65.31 10.18 -16.40
C MET A 78 66.29 10.34 -15.25
N ALA A 79 66.11 11.35 -14.39
CA ALA A 79 66.92 11.57 -13.20
C ALA A 79 66.77 10.41 -12.20
N LEU A 80 65.54 9.94 -11.96
CA LEU A 80 65.26 8.77 -11.12
C LEU A 80 65.88 7.49 -11.68
N LYS A 81 65.78 7.25 -12.99
CA LYS A 81 66.44 6.13 -13.66
C LYS A 81 67.97 6.20 -13.54
N ALA A 82 68.54 7.38 -13.70
CA ALA A 82 69.98 7.59 -13.52
C ALA A 82 70.40 7.34 -12.06
N LYS A 83 69.62 7.81 -11.08
CA LYS A 83 69.83 7.55 -9.65
C LYS A 83 69.77 6.06 -9.32
N LEU A 84 68.75 5.36 -9.85
CA LEU A 84 68.59 3.92 -9.68
C LEU A 84 69.78 3.16 -10.27
N LYS A 85 70.25 3.54 -11.46
CA LYS A 85 71.42 2.92 -12.10
C LYS A 85 72.70 3.17 -11.31
N ARG A 86 72.88 4.35 -10.73
CA ARG A 86 74.02 4.65 -9.82
C ARG A 86 73.97 3.76 -8.58
N HIS A 87 72.82 3.70 -7.90
CA HIS A 87 72.66 2.83 -6.73
C HIS A 87 72.81 1.35 -7.03
N GLN A 88 72.40 0.89 -8.22
CA GLN A 88 72.65 -0.49 -8.65
C GLN A 88 74.14 -0.77 -8.77
N ARG A 89 74.88 0.11 -9.47
CA ARG A 89 76.35 -0.02 -9.62
C ARG A 89 77.07 0.02 -8.28
N GLU A 90 76.69 0.93 -7.39
CA GLU A 90 77.26 1.01 -6.03
C GLU A 90 77.04 -0.29 -5.25
N LYS A 91 75.83 -0.85 -5.30
CA LYS A 91 75.51 -2.13 -4.64
C LYS A 91 76.23 -3.30 -5.27
N GLU A 92 76.35 -3.34 -6.60
CA GLU A 92 77.08 -4.37 -7.32
C GLU A 92 78.57 -4.34 -6.96
N GLN A 93 79.19 -3.15 -6.99
CA GLN A 93 80.58 -2.98 -6.54
C GLN A 93 80.76 -3.42 -5.09
N TYR A 94 79.87 -3.00 -4.20
CA TYR A 94 79.91 -3.43 -2.81
C TYR A 94 79.75 -4.96 -2.64
N MET A 95 78.90 -5.59 -3.45
CA MET A 95 78.74 -7.05 -3.47
C MET A 95 80.02 -7.75 -3.93
N TYR A 96 80.68 -7.24 -4.98
CA TYR A 96 81.96 -7.78 -5.46
C TYR A 96 83.06 -7.65 -4.41
N ASP A 97 83.18 -6.49 -3.77
CA ASP A 97 84.16 -6.26 -2.70
C ASP A 97 83.91 -7.19 -1.51
N LEU A 98 82.64 -7.39 -1.14
CA LEU A 98 82.28 -8.27 -0.03
C LEU A 98 82.55 -9.75 -0.37
N GLN A 99 82.30 -10.15 -1.62
CA GLN A 99 82.62 -11.50 -2.11
C GLN A 99 84.14 -11.74 -2.12
N ALA A 100 84.93 -10.81 -2.65
CA ALA A 100 86.39 -10.94 -2.66
C ALA A 100 86.95 -11.07 -1.23
N ARG A 101 86.41 -10.32 -0.26
CA ARG A 101 86.77 -10.44 1.15
C ARG A 101 86.34 -11.77 1.77
N LEU A 102 85.21 -12.34 1.34
CA LEU A 102 84.77 -13.66 1.77
C LEU A 102 85.76 -14.72 1.25
N ASP A 103 86.04 -14.70 -0.04
CA ASP A 103 86.92 -15.68 -0.70
C ASP A 103 88.34 -15.68 -0.11
N ASP A 104 88.91 -14.50 0.16
CA ASP A 104 90.21 -14.35 0.82
C ASP A 104 90.19 -14.93 2.25
N LYS A 105 89.13 -14.68 3.02
CA LYS A 105 88.99 -15.26 4.36
C LYS A 105 88.81 -16.77 4.31
N GLU A 106 88.01 -17.30 3.39
CA GLU A 106 87.82 -18.74 3.21
C GLU A 106 89.11 -19.44 2.81
N LEU A 107 89.93 -18.82 1.95
CA LEU A 107 91.24 -19.33 1.61
C LEU A 107 92.15 -19.38 2.84
N ARG A 108 92.28 -18.28 3.58
CA ARG A 108 93.11 -18.24 4.81
C ARG A 108 92.66 -19.26 5.85
N VAL A 109 91.34 -19.44 6.02
CA VAL A 109 90.79 -20.45 6.92
C VAL A 109 91.23 -21.84 6.47
N ARG A 110 91.09 -22.18 5.18
CA ARG A 110 91.55 -23.47 4.65
C ARG A 110 93.05 -23.70 4.87
N ASP A 111 93.87 -22.69 4.62
CA ASP A 111 95.32 -22.79 4.81
C ASP A 111 95.68 -23.03 6.28
N ILE A 112 95.06 -22.29 7.21
CA ILE A 112 95.25 -22.47 8.66
C ILE A 112 94.80 -23.87 9.11
N TYR A 113 93.65 -24.36 8.62
CA TYR A 113 93.17 -25.69 8.95
C TYR A 113 94.08 -26.80 8.42
N ALA A 114 94.62 -26.63 7.20
CA ALA A 114 95.57 -27.57 6.62
C ALA A 114 96.87 -27.60 7.43
N SER A 115 97.47 -26.44 7.69
CA SER A 115 98.72 -26.34 8.47
C SER A 115 98.55 -26.86 9.91
N PHE A 116 97.40 -26.57 10.53
CA PHE A 116 97.09 -27.09 11.87
C PHE A 116 96.88 -28.60 11.87
N GLY A 117 96.26 -29.16 10.83
CA GLY A 117 96.13 -30.61 10.65
C GLY A 117 97.49 -31.30 10.51
N GLU A 118 98.42 -30.72 9.74
CA GLU A 118 99.78 -31.21 9.60
C GLU A 118 100.56 -31.13 10.92
N PHE A 119 100.46 -30.01 11.63
CA PHE A 119 101.06 -29.83 12.96
C PHE A 119 100.55 -30.86 13.97
N LYS A 120 99.24 -31.11 14.02
CA LYS A 120 98.65 -32.18 14.86
C LYS A 120 99.21 -33.55 14.50
N ARG A 121 99.33 -33.86 13.20
CA ARG A 121 99.91 -35.12 12.72
C ARG A 121 101.37 -35.30 13.14
N GLU A 122 102.16 -34.25 13.06
CA GLU A 122 103.56 -34.24 13.46
C GLU A 122 103.70 -34.52 14.96
N ILE A 123 102.96 -33.79 15.80
CA ILE A 123 102.94 -34.00 17.26
C ILE A 123 102.51 -35.42 17.61
N MET A 124 101.42 -35.91 17.02
CA MET A 124 100.89 -37.25 17.31
C MET A 124 101.83 -38.36 16.86
N SER A 125 102.62 -38.12 15.80
CA SER A 125 103.64 -39.07 15.33
C SER A 125 104.85 -39.14 16.27
N GLY A 126 105.17 -38.04 16.96
CA GLY A 126 106.21 -37.99 18.01
C GLY A 126 105.73 -38.44 19.40
N ALA A 127 104.43 -38.59 19.60
CA ALA A 127 103.83 -38.93 20.88
C ALA A 127 103.99 -40.43 21.25
N GLN A 128 104.19 -40.69 22.53
CA GLN A 128 104.28 -42.04 23.11
C GLN A 128 103.12 -42.31 24.05
N ASN A 129 102.66 -43.55 24.11
CA ASN A 129 101.56 -43.96 24.97
C ASN A 129 101.99 -43.95 26.44
N SER A 130 101.32 -43.17 27.28
CA SER A 130 101.66 -42.99 28.70
C SER A 130 101.69 -44.29 29.52
N ARG A 131 100.95 -45.32 29.10
CA ARG A 131 100.85 -46.60 29.82
C ARG A 131 101.81 -47.67 29.30
N THR A 132 102.29 -47.55 28.06
CA THR A 132 103.13 -48.58 27.41
C THR A 132 104.47 -48.08 26.89
N GLY A 133 104.70 -46.75 26.89
CA GLY A 133 105.92 -46.10 26.39
C GLY A 133 106.15 -46.23 24.88
N LYS A 134 105.28 -46.94 24.15
CA LYS A 134 105.41 -47.19 22.71
C LYS A 134 104.85 -46.02 21.90
N ALA A 135 105.48 -45.72 20.78
CA ALA A 135 104.98 -44.74 19.82
C ALA A 135 103.59 -45.12 19.30
N ILE A 136 102.75 -44.10 19.05
CA ILE A 136 101.39 -44.33 18.56
C ILE A 136 101.44 -44.81 17.09
N PRO A 137 100.78 -45.93 16.73
CA PRO A 137 100.77 -46.40 15.36
C PRO A 137 100.06 -45.43 14.41
N ARG A 138 100.61 -45.20 13.21
CA ARG A 138 100.04 -44.31 12.18
C ARG A 138 98.58 -44.63 11.85
N GLY A 139 98.20 -45.91 11.86
CA GLY A 139 96.81 -46.32 11.62
C GLY A 139 95.82 -45.87 12.71
N VAL A 140 96.28 -45.68 13.95
CA VAL A 140 95.45 -45.16 15.05
C VAL A 140 95.31 -43.64 14.92
N ILE A 141 96.39 -42.94 14.55
CA ILE A 141 96.37 -41.50 14.28
C ILE A 141 95.37 -41.17 13.16
N GLY A 142 95.41 -41.91 12.05
CA GLY A 142 94.46 -41.72 10.94
C GLY A 142 93.00 -41.99 11.34
N ARG A 143 92.73 -42.91 12.28
CA ARG A 143 91.37 -43.11 12.81
C ARG A 143 90.90 -41.92 13.62
N PHE A 144 91.76 -41.36 14.48
CA PHE A 144 91.43 -40.16 15.25
C PHE A 144 91.18 -38.95 14.35
N GLU A 145 91.96 -38.77 13.28
CA GLU A 145 91.73 -37.69 12.30
C GLU A 145 90.36 -37.80 11.62
N VAL A 146 89.95 -39.02 11.23
CA VAL A 146 88.64 -39.25 10.60
C VAL A 146 87.50 -39.01 11.60
N GLU A 147 87.66 -39.46 12.84
CA GLU A 147 86.66 -39.27 13.90
C GLU A 147 86.53 -37.79 14.29
N GLU A 148 87.65 -37.07 14.43
CA GLU A 148 87.68 -35.63 14.69
C GLU A 148 86.98 -34.86 13.55
N GLN A 149 87.31 -35.16 12.29
CA GLN A 149 86.65 -34.53 11.13
C GLN A 149 85.14 -34.83 11.09
N ALA A 150 84.72 -36.02 11.48
CA ALA A 150 83.30 -36.36 11.56
C ALA A 150 82.58 -35.54 12.65
N LYS A 151 83.24 -35.35 13.80
CA LYS A 151 82.73 -34.53 14.91
C LYS A 151 82.70 -33.05 14.59
N ASP A 152 83.69 -32.54 13.88
CA ASP A 152 83.72 -31.14 13.43
C ASP A 152 82.56 -30.85 12.48
N LYS A 153 82.27 -31.74 11.52
CA LYS A 153 81.10 -31.63 10.62
C LYS A 153 79.78 -31.69 11.39
N GLU A 154 79.68 -32.55 12.40
CA GLU A 154 78.52 -32.63 13.28
C GLU A 154 78.31 -31.31 14.04
N MET A 155 79.39 -30.76 14.61
CA MET A 155 79.37 -29.48 15.33
C MET A 155 78.96 -28.33 14.43
N GLU A 156 79.49 -28.25 13.21
CA GLU A 156 79.13 -27.24 12.22
C GLU A 156 77.63 -27.31 11.89
N SER A 157 77.11 -28.52 11.63
CA SER A 157 75.69 -28.76 11.36
C SER A 157 74.79 -28.31 12.50
N VAL A 158 75.15 -28.62 13.75
CA VAL A 158 74.40 -28.19 14.94
C VAL A 158 74.46 -26.68 15.11
N ARG A 159 75.63 -26.06 14.87
CA ARG A 159 75.81 -24.60 14.96
C ARG A 159 74.95 -23.87 13.93
N LEU A 160 74.90 -24.35 12.69
CA LEU A 160 74.03 -23.80 11.65
C LEU A 160 72.54 -23.90 12.02
N LYS A 161 72.11 -25.06 12.54
CA LYS A 161 70.73 -25.23 13.05
C LYS A 161 70.42 -24.27 14.20
N ASN A 162 71.36 -24.06 15.12
CA ASN A 162 71.18 -23.13 16.23
C ASN A 162 71.00 -21.68 15.73
N ILE A 163 71.78 -21.26 14.74
CA ILE A 163 71.65 -19.95 14.10
C ILE A 163 70.28 -19.82 13.42
N ASP A 164 69.85 -20.82 12.65
CA ASP A 164 68.53 -20.84 11.99
C ASP A 164 67.39 -20.73 13.03
N PHE A 165 67.44 -21.53 14.11
CA PHE A 165 66.45 -21.45 15.17
C PHE A 165 66.43 -20.09 15.88
N ARG A 166 67.60 -19.48 16.16
CA ARG A 166 67.67 -18.13 16.72
C ARG A 166 67.06 -17.08 15.79
N MET A 167 67.29 -17.19 14.48
CA MET A 167 66.68 -16.28 13.50
C MET A 167 65.15 -16.47 13.42
N ARG A 168 64.68 -17.72 13.43
CA ARG A 168 63.25 -18.03 13.45
C ARG A 168 62.58 -17.51 14.71
N LEU A 169 63.20 -17.71 15.87
CA LEU A 169 62.71 -17.20 17.15
C LEU A 169 62.58 -15.68 17.11
N LYS A 170 63.62 -14.95 16.69
CA LYS A 170 63.55 -13.49 16.52
C LYS A 170 62.43 -13.06 15.57
N LYS A 171 62.20 -13.80 14.48
CA LYS A 171 61.14 -13.50 13.52
C LYS A 171 59.75 -13.71 14.13
N VAL A 172 59.56 -14.81 14.86
CA VAL A 172 58.30 -15.11 15.54
C VAL A 172 58.02 -14.10 16.65
N GLU A 173 59.02 -13.75 17.45
CA GLU A 173 58.91 -12.71 18.48
C GLU A 173 58.57 -11.34 17.89
N ALA A 174 59.21 -10.95 16.79
CA ALA A 174 58.88 -9.70 16.11
C ALA A 174 57.44 -9.71 15.56
N SER A 175 56.99 -10.84 15.01
CA SER A 175 55.60 -10.99 14.57
C SER A 175 54.61 -11.00 15.73
N LEU A 176 55.00 -11.55 16.88
CA LEU A 176 54.18 -11.55 18.09
C LEU A 176 54.01 -10.12 18.60
N ARG A 177 55.12 -9.38 18.77
CA ARG A 177 55.08 -7.96 19.18
C ARG A 177 54.27 -7.09 18.24
N ALA A 178 54.36 -7.30 16.92
CA ALA A 178 53.55 -6.56 15.96
C ALA A 178 52.04 -6.85 16.12
N LYS A 179 51.67 -8.09 16.45
CA LYS A 179 50.29 -8.46 16.76
C LYS A 179 49.84 -7.92 18.12
N GLU A 180 50.73 -7.92 19.11
CA GLU A 180 50.47 -7.36 20.44
C GLU A 180 50.29 -5.85 20.37
N GLN A 181 51.11 -5.11 19.61
CA GLN A 181 50.90 -3.68 19.37
C GLN A 181 49.59 -3.39 18.63
N LEU A 182 49.19 -4.27 17.71
CA LEU A 182 47.88 -4.17 17.05
C LEU A 182 46.74 -4.46 18.04
N ALA A 183 46.96 -5.35 19.01
CA ALA A 183 46.03 -5.64 20.09
C ALA A 183 46.04 -4.55 21.18
N GLU A 184 47.14 -3.82 21.36
CA GLU A 184 47.25 -2.66 22.26
C GLU A 184 46.48 -1.45 21.71
N GLY A 185 46.35 -1.36 20.39
CA GLY A 185 45.43 -0.45 19.69
C GLY A 185 44.00 -0.99 19.53
N LEU A 186 43.74 -2.25 19.91
CA LEU A 186 42.40 -2.80 20.04
C LEU A 186 41.96 -2.56 21.48
N HIS A 187 41.36 -1.39 21.74
CA HIS A 187 40.83 -1.09 23.06
C HIS A 187 39.77 -2.14 23.40
N LEU A 188 40.10 -3.04 24.33
CA LEU A 188 39.18 -4.05 24.86
C LEU A 188 37.87 -3.39 25.32
N ILE A 189 37.98 -2.16 25.82
CA ILE A 189 36.87 -1.28 26.19
C ILE A 189 35.95 -0.98 24.99
N ASP A 190 36.49 -0.62 23.82
CA ASP A 190 35.70 -0.36 22.62
C ASP A 190 35.01 -1.64 22.13
N PHE A 191 35.69 -2.78 22.22
CA PHE A 191 35.11 -4.08 21.86
C PHE A 191 33.96 -4.47 22.81
N GLU A 192 34.16 -4.30 24.12
CA GLU A 192 33.13 -4.53 25.13
C GLU A 192 31.97 -3.55 24.98
N GLN A 193 32.24 -2.29 24.66
CA GLN A 193 31.22 -1.29 24.39
C GLN A 193 30.40 -1.65 23.14
N LEU A 194 31.05 -2.04 22.03
CA LEU A 194 30.37 -2.49 20.83
C LEU A 194 29.49 -3.72 21.10
N LYS A 195 29.94 -4.61 21.99
CA LYS A 195 29.17 -5.78 22.41
C LYS A 195 27.93 -5.38 23.21
N ILE A 196 28.07 -4.44 24.15
CA ILE A 196 26.94 -3.90 24.92
C ILE A 196 25.94 -3.22 23.98
N GLU A 197 26.41 -2.34 23.09
CA GLU A 197 25.57 -1.64 22.13
C GLU A 197 24.82 -2.61 21.21
N ASN A 198 25.50 -3.63 20.69
CA ASN A 198 24.86 -4.66 19.85
C ASN A 198 23.78 -5.42 20.62
N GLN A 199 24.05 -5.80 21.87
CA GLN A 199 23.09 -6.47 22.72
C GLN A 199 21.86 -5.59 22.99
N THR A 200 22.06 -4.32 23.36
CA THR A 200 20.96 -3.36 23.58
C THR A 200 20.13 -3.11 22.32
N LEU A 201 20.76 -3.08 21.14
CA LEU A 201 20.04 -2.95 19.87
C LEU A 201 19.21 -4.21 19.55
N ASN A 202 19.74 -5.40 19.83
CA ASN A 202 18.99 -6.64 19.64
C ASN A 202 17.79 -6.72 20.57
N GLU A 203 17.93 -6.34 21.84
CA GLU A 203 16.82 -6.25 22.80
C GLU A 203 15.71 -5.31 22.28
N LYS A 204 16.08 -4.13 21.74
CA LYS A 204 15.11 -3.22 21.12
C LYS A 204 14.42 -3.82 19.89
N ILE A 205 15.15 -4.58 19.07
CA ILE A 205 14.57 -5.26 17.90
C ILE A 205 13.57 -6.32 18.36
N GLU A 206 13.89 -7.09 19.39
CA GLU A 206 12.99 -8.08 19.99
C GLU A 206 11.72 -7.42 20.54
N ASP A 207 11.85 -6.35 21.33
CA ASP A 207 10.71 -5.57 21.84
C ASP A 207 9.78 -5.07 20.72
N ARG A 208 10.37 -4.50 19.65
CA ARG A 208 9.60 -4.01 18.50
C ARG A 208 8.94 -5.17 17.75
N ASN A 209 9.61 -6.30 17.60
CA ASN A 209 9.03 -7.49 16.96
C ASN A 209 7.86 -8.04 17.77
N GLU A 210 7.94 -8.04 19.10
CA GLU A 210 6.82 -8.41 19.96
C GLU A 210 5.64 -7.44 19.81
N GLU A 211 5.91 -6.14 19.81
CA GLU A 211 4.88 -5.11 19.60
C GLU A 211 4.20 -5.28 18.23
N LEU A 212 4.99 -5.51 17.18
CA LEU A 212 4.50 -5.78 15.83
C LEU A 212 3.62 -7.03 15.80
N ASN A 213 4.03 -8.10 16.47
CA ASN A 213 3.23 -9.32 16.59
C ASN A 213 1.92 -9.09 17.38
N LYS A 214 1.94 -8.28 18.44
CA LYS A 214 0.72 -7.87 19.17
C LYS A 214 -0.23 -7.10 18.25
N LEU A 215 0.28 -6.16 17.44
CA LEU A 215 -0.51 -5.39 16.48
C LEU A 215 -1.09 -6.27 15.36
N ARG A 216 -0.31 -7.21 14.82
CA ARG A 216 -0.80 -8.19 13.83
C ARG A 216 -1.97 -9.01 14.39
N LYS A 217 -1.85 -9.53 15.62
CA LYS A 217 -2.95 -10.26 16.28
C LYS A 217 -4.21 -9.41 16.42
N LYS A 218 -4.06 -8.14 16.85
CA LYS A 218 -5.18 -7.18 16.91
C LYS A 218 -5.82 -6.96 15.54
N ASN A 219 -5.01 -6.76 14.50
CA ASN A 219 -5.50 -6.57 13.13
C ASN A 219 -6.29 -7.80 12.65
N THR A 220 -5.76 -9.01 12.81
CA THR A 220 -6.47 -10.25 12.47
C THR A 220 -7.80 -10.36 13.20
N HIS A 221 -7.83 -10.05 14.50
CA HIS A 221 -9.07 -10.06 15.28
C HIS A 221 -10.08 -9.02 14.79
N THR A 222 -9.64 -7.80 14.48
CA THR A 222 -10.49 -6.76 13.89
C THR A 222 -11.04 -7.18 12.54
N VAL A 223 -10.24 -7.81 11.68
CA VAL A 223 -10.70 -8.34 10.38
C VAL A 223 -11.78 -9.41 10.59
N GLN A 224 -11.59 -10.33 11.55
CA GLN A 224 -12.61 -11.33 11.89
C GLN A 224 -13.93 -10.68 12.33
N ILE A 225 -13.87 -9.69 13.24
CA ILE A 225 -15.04 -8.93 13.67
C ILE A 225 -15.72 -8.25 12.47
N LEU A 226 -14.95 -7.57 11.61
CA LEU A 226 -15.49 -6.92 10.42
C LEU A 226 -16.17 -7.92 9.48
N THR A 227 -15.61 -9.12 9.32
CA THR A 227 -16.23 -10.18 8.52
C THR A 227 -17.56 -10.61 9.12
N HIS A 228 -17.63 -10.90 10.42
CA HIS A 228 -18.89 -11.26 11.09
C HIS A 228 -19.93 -10.14 11.00
N LEU A 229 -19.52 -8.87 11.16
CA LEU A 229 -20.42 -7.73 11.01
C LEU A 229 -20.94 -7.60 9.57
N LYS A 230 -20.08 -7.84 8.58
CA LYS A 230 -20.46 -7.83 7.16
C LYS A 230 -21.49 -8.92 6.85
N GLU A 231 -21.26 -10.15 7.33
CA GLU A 231 -22.20 -11.27 7.18
C GLU A 231 -23.55 -10.95 7.82
N LYS A 232 -23.55 -10.43 9.06
CA LYS A 232 -24.78 -10.04 9.75
C LYS A 232 -25.51 -8.91 9.04
N LEU A 233 -24.79 -7.93 8.52
CA LEU A 233 -25.36 -6.84 7.74
C LEU A 233 -26.02 -7.36 6.46
N GLN A 234 -25.35 -8.25 5.72
CA GLN A 234 -25.90 -8.87 4.52
C GLN A 234 -27.17 -9.67 4.82
N PHE A 235 -27.20 -10.40 5.94
CA PHE A 235 -28.40 -11.11 6.37
C PHE A 235 -29.57 -10.17 6.64
N VAL A 236 -29.35 -9.10 7.42
CA VAL A 236 -30.39 -8.10 7.73
C VAL A 236 -30.85 -7.35 6.48
N GLN A 237 -29.94 -7.06 5.54
CA GLN A 237 -30.29 -6.44 4.26
C GLN A 237 -31.21 -7.33 3.44
N ALA A 238 -30.89 -8.63 3.33
CA ALA A 238 -31.74 -9.58 2.63
C ALA A 238 -33.12 -9.71 3.29
N GLU A 239 -33.19 -9.74 4.62
CA GLU A 239 -34.47 -9.75 5.34
C GLU A 239 -35.28 -8.46 5.10
N ASN A 240 -34.62 -7.31 5.08
CA ASN A 240 -35.26 -6.01 4.79
C ASN A 240 -35.81 -5.95 3.36
N GLU A 241 -35.08 -6.50 2.38
CA GLU A 241 -35.52 -6.62 0.99
C GLU A 241 -36.80 -7.46 0.90
N VAL A 242 -36.84 -8.62 1.56
CA VAL A 242 -38.04 -9.48 1.61
C VAL A 242 -39.22 -8.74 2.25
N GLN A 243 -39.02 -8.10 3.40
CA GLN A 243 -40.07 -7.32 4.07
C GLN A 243 -40.56 -6.15 3.21
N SER A 244 -39.65 -5.49 2.49
CA SER A 244 -39.99 -4.41 1.55
C SER A 244 -40.84 -4.91 0.39
N GLU A 245 -40.55 -6.10 -0.14
CA GLU A 245 -41.38 -6.74 -1.16
C GLU A 245 -42.77 -7.11 -0.63
N GLU A 246 -42.85 -7.64 0.59
CA GLU A 246 -44.12 -7.95 1.26
C GLU A 246 -44.97 -6.70 1.49
N LEU A 247 -44.36 -5.62 1.98
CA LEU A 247 -45.01 -4.31 2.10
C LEU A 247 -45.53 -3.83 0.74
N ARG A 248 -44.74 -3.95 -0.33
CA ARG A 248 -45.16 -3.56 -1.68
C ARG A 248 -46.36 -4.38 -2.18
N LYS A 249 -46.41 -5.68 -1.88
CA LYS A 249 -47.56 -6.55 -2.20
C LYS A 249 -48.79 -6.16 -1.38
N LEU A 250 -48.61 -5.82 -0.10
CA LEU A 250 -49.71 -5.39 0.75
C LEU A 250 -50.26 -4.04 0.31
N ASP A 251 -49.40 -3.08 -0.05
CA ASP A 251 -49.79 -1.76 -0.57
C ASP A 251 -50.57 -1.88 -1.88
N SER A 252 -50.17 -2.78 -2.79
CA SER A 252 -50.90 -3.00 -4.04
C SER A 252 -52.26 -3.65 -3.81
N SER A 253 -52.34 -4.63 -2.90
CA SER A 253 -53.61 -5.23 -2.48
C SER A 253 -54.54 -4.19 -1.83
N LEU A 254 -53.98 -3.35 -0.95
CA LEU A 254 -54.71 -2.29 -0.28
C LEU A 254 -55.21 -1.23 -1.28
N ALA A 255 -54.39 -0.85 -2.25
CA ALA A 255 -54.81 0.02 -3.36
C ALA A 255 -55.97 -0.60 -4.15
N HIS A 256 -55.90 -1.89 -4.47
CA HIS A 256 -56.97 -2.61 -5.15
C HIS A 256 -58.28 -2.60 -4.34
N GLU A 257 -58.21 -2.88 -3.04
CA GLU A 257 -59.39 -2.82 -2.16
C GLU A 257 -59.94 -1.39 -2.00
N ARG A 258 -59.08 -0.37 -1.98
CA ARG A 258 -59.52 1.04 -2.01
C ARG A 258 -60.26 1.39 -3.29
N ASP A 259 -59.79 0.90 -4.45
CA ASP A 259 -60.46 1.09 -5.73
C ASP A 259 -61.81 0.38 -5.77
N ARG A 260 -61.87 -0.88 -5.29
CA ARG A 260 -63.12 -1.65 -5.16
C ARG A 260 -64.13 -0.93 -4.27
N LEU A 261 -63.70 -0.45 -3.11
CA LEU A 261 -64.54 0.32 -2.19
C LEU A 261 -65.06 1.60 -2.84
N SER A 262 -64.22 2.30 -3.61
CA SER A 262 -64.61 3.51 -4.33
C SER A 262 -65.67 3.23 -5.40
N ARG A 263 -65.54 2.13 -6.15
CA ARG A 263 -66.58 1.67 -7.10
C ARG A 263 -67.89 1.36 -6.39
N HIS A 264 -67.86 0.56 -5.32
CA HIS A 264 -69.08 0.24 -4.55
C HIS A 264 -69.73 1.49 -3.93
N LYS A 265 -68.95 2.49 -3.50
CA LYS A 265 -69.49 3.78 -3.06
C LYS A 265 -70.20 4.50 -4.21
N HIS A 266 -69.60 4.53 -5.39
CA HIS A 266 -70.19 5.14 -6.58
C HIS A 266 -71.49 4.43 -7.00
N ASP A 267 -71.49 3.09 -7.04
CA ASP A 267 -72.69 2.30 -7.35
C ASP A 267 -73.82 2.56 -6.33
N ARG A 268 -73.47 2.61 -5.04
CA ARG A 268 -74.43 2.96 -3.98
C ARG A 268 -74.99 4.36 -4.16
N GLU A 269 -74.17 5.32 -4.56
CA GLU A 269 -74.60 6.70 -4.84
C GLU A 269 -75.49 6.77 -6.08
N ALA A 270 -75.16 6.04 -7.15
CA ALA A 270 -75.99 5.91 -8.35
C ALA A 270 -77.36 5.29 -8.02
N LEU A 271 -77.39 4.18 -7.27
CA LEU A 271 -78.64 3.57 -6.80
C LEU A 271 -79.44 4.50 -5.89
N ARG A 272 -78.79 5.28 -5.02
CA ARG A 272 -79.48 6.29 -4.21
C ARG A 272 -80.08 7.40 -5.07
N ALA A 273 -79.34 7.89 -6.07
CA ALA A 273 -79.84 8.89 -7.00
C ALA A 273 -81.01 8.35 -7.84
N GLU A 274 -80.93 7.11 -8.31
CA GLU A 274 -82.01 6.43 -9.02
C GLU A 274 -83.23 6.19 -8.11
N ASN A 275 -83.03 5.72 -6.88
CA ASN A 275 -84.12 5.55 -5.92
C ASN A 275 -84.79 6.89 -5.60
N ALA A 276 -84.02 7.97 -5.45
CA ALA A 276 -84.56 9.32 -5.28
C ALA A 276 -85.36 9.76 -6.52
N ARG A 277 -84.87 9.48 -7.73
CA ARG A 277 -85.58 9.76 -8.99
C ARG A 277 -86.89 8.95 -9.10
N LEU A 278 -86.87 7.67 -8.78
CA LEU A 278 -88.05 6.80 -8.80
C LEU A 278 -89.08 7.26 -7.75
N ARG A 279 -88.64 7.60 -6.54
CA ARG A 279 -89.51 8.22 -5.51
C ARG A 279 -90.12 9.53 -5.99
N GLN A 280 -89.39 10.34 -6.75
CA GLN A 280 -89.91 11.55 -7.36
C GLN A 280 -90.94 11.25 -8.47
N GLN A 281 -90.70 10.22 -9.29
CA GLN A 281 -91.64 9.75 -10.32
C GLN A 281 -92.91 9.13 -9.72
N GLU A 282 -92.78 8.43 -8.59
CA GLU A 282 -93.87 7.90 -7.78
C GLU A 282 -94.50 8.95 -6.86
N GLY A 283 -94.26 10.25 -7.11
CA GLY A 283 -94.62 11.41 -6.28
C GLY A 283 -96.10 11.61 -5.97
N PHE A 284 -96.95 10.62 -6.28
CA PHE A 284 -98.35 10.56 -5.95
C PHE A 284 -98.80 9.19 -5.42
N ALA A 285 -98.16 8.09 -5.85
CA ALA A 285 -98.63 6.72 -5.59
C ALA A 285 -98.42 6.24 -4.14
N ASN A 286 -97.48 6.84 -3.40
CA ASN A 286 -97.09 6.38 -2.06
C ASN A 286 -97.72 7.21 -0.91
N SER A 287 -98.56 8.19 -1.20
CA SER A 287 -99.25 8.98 -0.17
C SER A 287 -100.76 8.78 -0.29
N ASP A 288 -101.30 7.92 0.58
CA ASP A 288 -102.75 7.63 0.65
C ASP A 288 -103.59 8.90 0.82
N LEU A 289 -103.07 9.90 1.54
CA LEU A 289 -103.74 11.19 1.73
C LEU A 289 -103.89 11.98 0.42
N LEU A 290 -102.84 11.99 -0.41
CA LEU A 290 -102.85 12.65 -1.71
C LEU A 290 -103.75 11.90 -2.70
N VAL A 291 -103.74 10.56 -2.68
CA VAL A 291 -104.66 9.72 -3.48
C VAL A 291 -106.11 10.01 -3.12
N GLN A 292 -106.42 10.12 -1.82
CA GLN A 292 -107.75 10.50 -1.33
C GLN A 292 -108.13 11.94 -1.74
N ASP A 293 -107.24 12.92 -1.59
CA ASP A 293 -107.49 14.32 -2.00
C ASP A 293 -107.72 14.44 -3.51
N TYR A 294 -106.95 13.74 -4.34
CA TYR A 294 -107.22 13.68 -5.79
C TYR A 294 -108.57 13.02 -6.09
N GLY A 295 -108.93 11.95 -5.37
CA GLY A 295 -110.26 11.34 -5.47
C GLY A 295 -111.37 12.33 -5.13
N GLN A 296 -111.22 13.10 -4.05
CA GLN A 296 -112.16 14.14 -3.65
C GLN A 296 -112.23 15.28 -4.66
N ARG A 297 -111.10 15.76 -5.18
CA ARG A 297 -111.06 16.79 -6.24
C ARG A 297 -111.68 16.30 -7.54
N GLN A 298 -111.49 15.03 -7.89
CA GLN A 298 -112.13 14.42 -9.05
C GLN A 298 -113.66 14.40 -8.88
N GLN A 299 -114.15 14.04 -7.69
CA GLN A 299 -115.57 14.09 -7.36
C GLN A 299 -116.12 15.53 -7.39
N GLN A 300 -115.36 16.51 -6.89
CA GLN A 300 -115.71 17.94 -6.96
C GLN A 300 -115.75 18.45 -8.41
N LEU A 301 -114.80 18.04 -9.26
CA LEU A 301 -114.79 18.35 -10.69
C LEU A 301 -116.01 17.77 -11.39
N ASP A 302 -116.39 16.54 -11.08
CA ASP A 302 -117.59 15.93 -11.64
C ASP A 302 -118.87 16.60 -11.14
N ALA A 303 -118.91 17.05 -9.88
CA ALA A 303 -120.00 17.86 -9.34
C ALA A 303 -120.10 19.23 -10.04
N MET A 304 -118.98 19.95 -10.22
CA MET A 304 -118.94 21.19 -11.01
C MET A 304 -119.38 20.97 -12.45
N ARG A 305 -118.95 19.88 -13.10
CA ARG A 305 -119.41 19.52 -14.45
C ARG A 305 -120.92 19.24 -14.49
N ARG A 306 -121.50 18.66 -13.44
CA ARG A 306 -122.97 18.53 -13.30
C ARG A 306 -123.63 19.90 -13.15
N GLN A 307 -123.14 20.78 -12.28
CA GLN A 307 -123.64 22.15 -12.14
C GLN A 307 -123.56 22.96 -13.44
N VAL A 308 -122.49 22.81 -14.23
CA VAL A 308 -122.38 23.44 -15.55
C VAL A 308 -123.44 22.88 -16.51
N ARG A 309 -123.73 21.58 -16.46
CA ARG A 309 -124.82 20.98 -17.24
C ARG A 309 -126.20 21.46 -16.79
N GLU A 310 -126.43 21.56 -15.48
CA GLU A 310 -127.65 22.11 -14.89
C GLU A 310 -127.85 23.57 -15.31
N SER A 311 -126.82 24.40 -15.17
CA SER A 311 -126.84 25.81 -15.54
C SER A 311 -127.04 25.98 -17.04
N ARG A 312 -126.45 25.11 -17.88
CA ARG A 312 -126.71 25.07 -19.33
C ARG A 312 -128.14 24.66 -19.67
N LYS A 313 -128.77 23.77 -18.88
CA LYS A 313 -130.19 23.44 -19.04
C LYS A 313 -131.08 24.60 -18.61
N GLN A 314 -130.78 25.25 -17.49
CA GLN A 314 -131.50 26.45 -17.02
C GLN A 314 -131.38 27.60 -18.02
N TYR A 315 -130.19 27.84 -18.57
CA TYR A 315 -129.99 28.80 -19.66
C TYR A 315 -130.82 28.44 -20.89
N ARG A 316 -130.92 27.17 -21.29
CA ARG A 316 -131.80 26.76 -22.40
C ARG A 316 -133.28 27.01 -22.13
N VAL A 317 -133.75 26.77 -20.90
CA VAL A 317 -135.15 27.00 -20.52
C VAL A 317 -135.45 28.51 -20.46
N LEU A 318 -134.53 29.32 -19.94
CA LEU A 318 -134.64 30.79 -19.97
C LEU A 318 -134.58 31.34 -21.40
N GLU A 319 -133.74 30.76 -22.27
CA GLU A 319 -133.65 31.15 -23.69
C GLU A 319 -134.94 30.77 -24.47
N GLN A 320 -135.58 29.66 -24.11
CA GLN A 320 -136.91 29.28 -24.61
C GLN A 320 -138.01 30.23 -24.11
N GLY A 321 -138.01 30.58 -22.82
CA GLY A 321 -138.95 31.56 -22.25
C GLY A 321 -138.74 32.99 -22.79
N LEU A 322 -137.50 33.38 -23.11
CA LEU A 322 -137.20 34.66 -23.75
C LEU A 322 -137.68 34.69 -25.21
N ARG A 323 -137.61 33.55 -25.92
CA ARG A 323 -138.18 33.39 -27.27
C ARG A 323 -139.72 33.42 -27.23
N GLU A 324 -140.35 32.80 -26.24
CA GLU A 324 -141.81 32.83 -26.06
C GLU A 324 -142.31 34.23 -25.66
N SER A 325 -141.57 34.97 -24.83
CA SER A 325 -141.85 36.37 -24.50
C SER A 325 -141.64 37.33 -25.69
N GLN A 326 -140.63 37.07 -26.53
CA GLN A 326 -140.42 37.81 -27.79
C GLN A 326 -141.49 37.48 -28.85
N GLN A 327 -142.02 36.26 -28.88
CA GLN A 327 -143.15 35.87 -29.72
C GLN A 327 -144.48 36.45 -29.21
N MET A 328 -144.67 36.54 -27.89
CA MET A 328 -145.82 37.21 -27.27
C MET A 328 -145.79 38.73 -27.49
N MET A 329 -144.64 39.41 -27.36
CA MET A 329 -144.53 40.84 -27.69
C MET A 329 -144.73 41.14 -29.18
N GLN A 330 -144.48 40.19 -30.08
CA GLN A 330 -144.81 40.33 -31.51
C GLN A 330 -146.30 40.06 -31.82
N ALA A 331 -147.01 39.29 -30.99
CA ALA A 331 -148.45 39.04 -31.13
C ALA A 331 -149.34 40.16 -30.54
N TYR A 332 -148.84 40.95 -29.58
CA TYR A 332 -149.52 42.12 -29.01
C TYR A 332 -149.54 43.38 -29.93
N ALA A 333 -148.97 43.29 -31.14
CA ALA A 333 -148.99 44.37 -32.14
C ALA A 333 -150.18 44.28 -33.13
N THR A 334 -151.04 43.26 -33.05
CA THR A 334 -152.17 43.05 -33.97
C THR A 334 -153.42 42.49 -33.27
N GLY A 335 -154.32 43.39 -32.84
CA GLY A 335 -155.78 43.15 -32.90
C GLY A 335 -156.51 42.53 -31.69
N ASP A 336 -157.20 43.42 -30.97
CA ASP A 336 -158.58 43.31 -30.45
C ASP A 336 -158.88 42.63 -29.09
N GLY A 337 -159.72 43.32 -28.30
CA GLY A 337 -160.57 42.71 -27.27
C GLY A 337 -160.24 42.92 -25.77
N MET A 338 -160.77 44.00 -25.21
CA MET A 338 -161.44 44.11 -23.88
C MET A 338 -160.77 43.61 -22.57
N MET A 339 -160.63 44.54 -21.62
CA MET A 339 -160.50 44.37 -20.16
C MET A 339 -161.79 43.82 -19.50
N PRO A 340 -161.72 43.20 -18.29
CA PRO A 340 -161.92 43.97 -17.05
C PRO A 340 -161.09 43.55 -15.81
N MET A 341 -160.59 44.57 -15.09
CA MET A 341 -160.61 44.85 -13.62
C MET A 341 -160.68 43.65 -12.63
N ASP A 342 -159.64 43.37 -11.81
CA ASP A 342 -159.31 43.88 -10.43
C ASP A 342 -160.08 43.15 -9.27
N PRO A 343 -159.70 43.18 -7.96
CA PRO A 343 -158.53 43.81 -7.30
C PRO A 343 -157.94 43.06 -6.03
N LEU A 344 -156.97 43.73 -5.36
CA LEU A 344 -156.58 43.69 -3.91
C LEU A 344 -155.36 42.86 -3.43
N GLU A 345 -154.24 43.57 -3.30
CA GLU A 345 -153.28 43.71 -2.17
C GLU A 345 -153.74 43.31 -0.73
N PRO A 346 -152.91 43.39 0.36
CA PRO A 346 -151.44 43.35 0.54
C PRO A 346 -150.94 42.61 1.83
N THR A 347 -149.62 42.71 2.08
CA THR A 347 -148.93 43.02 3.38
C THR A 347 -148.13 41.94 4.16
N ALA A 348 -146.89 42.36 4.49
CA ALA A 348 -146.14 42.18 5.77
C ALA A 348 -145.59 40.78 6.12
N ARG A 349 -144.43 40.58 6.79
CA ARG A 349 -143.29 41.36 7.32
C ARG A 349 -142.41 40.32 8.07
N GLY A 350 -141.12 40.63 8.29
CA GLY A 350 -140.34 40.14 9.44
C GLY A 350 -139.30 39.07 9.10
N GLN A 351 -137.99 39.37 9.20
CA GLN A 351 -137.13 39.31 10.41
C GLN A 351 -136.84 37.84 10.84
N MET A 352 -135.67 37.40 11.29
CA MET A 352 -134.37 37.96 11.65
C MET A 352 -133.44 36.75 11.97
N VAL A 353 -132.12 36.89 11.76
CA VAL A 353 -131.01 36.48 12.69
C VAL A 353 -130.82 34.99 13.07
N SER A 354 -129.66 34.39 12.76
CA SER A 354 -128.48 34.24 13.67
C SER A 354 -127.45 33.16 13.20
N PRO A 355 -126.19 33.18 13.72
CA PRO A 355 -125.01 32.46 13.22
C PRO A 355 -124.46 31.37 14.19
N GLY A 356 -123.40 30.65 13.79
CA GLY A 356 -122.35 30.17 14.72
C GLY A 356 -121.80 28.74 14.59
N GLY A 357 -120.48 28.59 14.83
CA GLY A 357 -119.77 27.40 15.35
C GLY A 357 -119.02 26.56 14.32
N MET A 358 -117.68 26.64 14.18
CA MET A 358 -116.64 25.94 14.96
C MET A 358 -116.87 24.43 15.16
N MET A 359 -116.18 23.59 14.39
CA MET A 359 -114.94 22.87 14.76
C MET A 359 -114.30 22.25 13.51
#